data_AF-A0A0G0MQ07-F1
#
_entry.id   AF-A0A0G0MQ07-F1
#
_cell.length_a   1.000
_cell.length_b   1.000
_cell.length_c   1.000
_cell.angle_alpha   90.00
_cell.angle_beta   90.00
_cell.angle_gamma   90.00
#
_symmetry.space_group_name_H-M   'P 1'
#
loop_
_entity.id
_entity.type
_entity.pdbx_description
1 polymer ?
#
loop_
_entity_poly.entity_id
_entity_poly.type
_entity_poly.pdbx_seq_one_letter_code
_entity_poly.pdbx_strand_id
1 'polypeptide(L)'
;MKTKNKEYSIKDYVLEYMFITRTGRLISFSYIVIGVFLLGGYQAINYNYGKLFETFLFAGVLAYGGVYAFNKYTDYTEDQKVEYKSKKSKIFEIFSRDDTLVIAIVNMLLGSVLTHLFLPQIFVTTISLITINIIYSIYLKKFNRLLAVLLISTTGPLKLLIGMQIIGGSLEPIIPILFTHFSLSLAVHIYKQQLKGYLTDQWYNRVQVVILCLVLVFSLYIYTVLQNIVPLLFSIIGISSWTIFRYTGFKKIFLH
;
A
#
# COMPACT_ATOMS: atom_id res chain seq x y z
N MET A 1 21.69 -24.18 -27.89
CA MET A 1 20.53 -24.73 -27.14
C MET A 1 19.28 -24.22 -27.83
N LYS A 2 18.50 -25.07 -28.53
CA LYS A 2 17.25 -24.63 -29.17
C LYS A 2 16.20 -24.43 -28.07
N THR A 3 15.85 -23.18 -27.79
CA THR A 3 14.65 -22.87 -26.99
C THR A 3 13.46 -23.41 -27.76
N LYS A 4 12.82 -24.47 -27.27
CA LYS A 4 11.48 -24.83 -27.73
C LYS A 4 10.59 -23.62 -27.46
N ASN A 5 10.00 -23.04 -28.50
CA ASN A 5 8.94 -22.06 -28.34
C ASN A 5 7.80 -22.76 -27.60
N LYS A 6 7.70 -22.49 -26.30
CA LYS A 6 6.63 -22.98 -25.46
C LYS A 6 5.44 -22.07 -25.77
N GLU A 7 4.39 -22.64 -26.35
CA GLU A 7 3.15 -21.89 -26.58
C GLU A 7 2.45 -21.67 -25.23
N TYR A 8 2.15 -20.41 -24.92
CA TYR A 8 1.41 -20.02 -23.73
C TYR A 8 -0.05 -19.73 -24.09
N SER A 9 -0.98 -20.12 -23.24
CA SER A 9 -2.40 -19.80 -23.42
C SER A 9 -2.72 -18.37 -22.97
N ILE A 10 -3.83 -17.80 -23.43
CA ILE A 10 -4.33 -16.49 -22.96
C ILE A 10 -4.45 -16.45 -21.43
N LYS A 11 -4.86 -17.56 -20.82
CA LYS A 11 -4.98 -17.69 -19.36
C LYS A 11 -3.62 -17.50 -18.68
N ASP A 12 -2.54 -18.00 -19.27
CA ASP A 12 -1.19 -17.85 -18.72
C ASP A 12 -0.76 -16.37 -18.75
N TYR A 13 -1.01 -15.67 -19.86
CA TYR A 13 -0.75 -14.22 -19.96
C TYR A 13 -1.55 -13.41 -18.92
N VAL A 14 -2.84 -13.72 -18.73
CA VAL A 14 -3.69 -13.03 -17.76
C VAL A 14 -3.21 -13.28 -16.33
N LEU A 15 -2.92 -14.53 -15.97
CA LEU A 15 -2.42 -14.88 -14.63
C LEU A 15 -1.08 -14.20 -14.35
N GLU A 16 -0.20 -14.16 -15.35
CA GLU A 16 1.10 -13.50 -15.23
C GLU A 16 0.96 -11.99 -15.09
N TYR A 17 0.10 -11.35 -15.89
CA TYR A 17 -0.23 -9.94 -15.75
C TYR A 17 -0.78 -9.62 -14.35
N MET A 18 -1.73 -10.41 -13.85
CA MET A 18 -2.28 -10.25 -12.50
C MET A 18 -1.23 -10.45 -11.41
N PHE A 19 -0.27 -11.34 -11.65
CA PHE A 19 0.84 -11.58 -10.74
C PHE A 19 1.78 -10.37 -10.66
N ILE A 20 2.22 -9.86 -11.82
CA ILE A 20 3.15 -8.72 -11.93
C ILE A 20 2.53 -7.45 -11.33
N THR A 21 1.28 -7.17 -11.68
CA THR A 21 0.53 -5.99 -11.20
C THR A 21 -0.05 -6.17 -9.79
N ARG A 22 0.01 -7.39 -9.24
CA ARG A 22 -0.54 -7.77 -7.92
C ARG A 22 -2.01 -7.40 -7.71
N THR A 23 -2.81 -7.40 -8.77
CA THR A 23 -4.24 -7.05 -8.73
C THR A 23 -5.06 -7.94 -7.78
N GLY A 24 -4.59 -9.16 -7.51
CA GLY A 24 -5.20 -10.05 -6.51
C GLY A 24 -5.00 -9.64 -5.04
N ARG A 25 -4.15 -8.64 -4.72
CA ARG A 25 -3.92 -8.18 -3.35
C ARG A 25 -4.86 -7.01 -3.00
N LEU A 26 -6.14 -7.33 -2.85
CA LEU A 26 -7.22 -6.35 -2.61
C LEU A 26 -7.18 -5.65 -1.24
N ILE A 27 -6.32 -6.09 -0.31
CA ILE A 27 -6.18 -5.48 1.03
C ILE A 27 -5.82 -3.98 0.92
N SER A 28 -5.09 -3.55 -0.11
CA SER A 28 -4.81 -2.12 -0.28
C SER A 28 -6.07 -1.31 -0.58
N PHE A 29 -7.07 -1.90 -1.25
CA PHE A 29 -8.31 -1.23 -1.60
C PHE A 29 -9.27 -1.12 -0.41
N SER A 30 -9.19 -2.04 0.57
CA SER A 30 -10.03 -1.94 1.77
C SER A 30 -9.80 -0.64 2.55
N TYR A 31 -8.58 -0.07 2.53
CA TYR A 31 -8.33 1.25 3.11
C TYR A 31 -9.16 2.36 2.45
N ILE A 32 -9.36 2.32 1.14
CA ILE A 32 -10.21 3.29 0.43
C ILE A 32 -11.67 3.13 0.87
N VAL A 33 -12.16 1.89 0.96
CA VAL A 33 -13.53 1.60 1.42
C VAL A 33 -13.74 2.04 2.86
N ILE A 34 -12.77 1.79 3.75
CA ILE A 34 -12.80 2.27 5.14
C ILE A 34 -12.83 3.81 5.16
N GLY A 35 -12.10 4.49 4.28
CA GLY A 35 -12.11 5.95 4.18
C GLY A 35 -13.49 6.51 3.84
N VAL A 36 -14.18 5.89 2.87
CA VAL A 36 -15.58 6.22 2.54
C VAL A 36 -16.49 5.99 3.74
N PHE A 37 -16.37 4.83 4.39
CA PHE A 37 -17.21 4.45 5.53
C PHE A 37 -17.04 5.39 6.73
N LEU A 38 -15.80 5.80 7.04
CA LEU A 38 -15.52 6.69 8.17
C LEU A 38 -16.17 8.07 8.01
N LEU A 39 -16.31 8.57 6.78
CA LEU A 39 -16.83 9.92 6.53
C LEU A 39 -18.34 9.94 6.27
N GLY A 40 -18.85 8.95 5.53
CA GLY A 40 -20.24 8.93 5.07
C GLY A 40 -21.07 7.75 5.56
N GLY A 41 -20.49 6.87 6.39
CA GLY A 41 -21.16 5.67 6.89
C GLY A 41 -21.48 4.64 5.80
N TYR A 42 -22.39 3.72 6.13
CA TYR A 42 -22.79 2.64 5.21
C TYR A 42 -23.53 3.16 3.97
N GLN A 43 -24.39 4.18 4.12
CA GLN A 43 -25.16 4.73 3.02
C GLN A 43 -24.26 5.35 1.94
N ALA A 44 -23.15 5.99 2.34
CA ALA A 44 -22.21 6.56 1.39
C ALA A 44 -21.52 5.52 0.49
N ILE A 45 -21.32 4.29 0.97
CA ILE A 45 -20.80 3.19 0.15
C ILE A 45 -21.79 2.90 -0.99
N ASN A 46 -23.07 2.76 -0.66
CA ASN A 46 -24.11 2.43 -1.65
C ASN A 46 -24.27 3.55 -2.68
N TYR A 47 -24.28 4.81 -2.26
CA TYR A 47 -24.40 5.95 -3.17
C TYR A 47 -23.17 6.17 -4.05
N ASN A 48 -21.98 5.71 -3.63
CA ASN A 48 -20.73 5.93 -4.35
C ASN A 48 -20.16 4.64 -4.95
N TYR A 49 -20.97 3.60 -5.15
CA TYR A 49 -20.49 2.33 -5.69
C TYR A 49 -19.81 2.49 -7.06
N GLY A 50 -20.39 3.31 -7.95
CA GLY A 50 -19.79 3.61 -9.26
C GLY A 50 -18.39 4.24 -9.13
N LYS A 51 -18.26 5.29 -8.31
CA LYS A 51 -16.96 5.94 -8.05
C LYS A 51 -15.95 5.02 -7.36
N LEU A 52 -16.41 4.14 -6.46
CA LEU A 52 -15.57 3.14 -5.82
C LEU A 52 -15.06 2.11 -6.85
N PHE A 53 -15.92 1.67 -7.77
CA PHE A 53 -15.53 0.78 -8.85
C PHE A 53 -14.53 1.45 -9.81
N GLU A 54 -14.79 2.70 -10.21
CA GLU A 54 -13.85 3.50 -11.02
C GLU A 54 -12.52 3.70 -10.28
N THR A 55 -12.54 3.98 -8.98
CA THR A 55 -11.32 4.12 -8.17
C THR A 55 -10.55 2.80 -8.10
N PHE A 56 -11.27 1.69 -7.93
CA PHE A 56 -10.67 0.36 -7.94
C PHE A 56 -9.97 0.09 -9.27
N LEU A 57 -10.63 0.39 -10.39
CA LEU A 57 -10.11 0.12 -11.73
C LEU A 57 -8.96 1.08 -12.10
N PHE A 58 -9.20 2.39 -12.03
CA PHE A 58 -8.27 3.42 -12.52
C PHE A 58 -7.10 3.64 -11.57
N ALA A 59 -7.37 3.86 -10.29
CA ALA A 59 -6.32 4.11 -9.30
C ALA A 59 -5.72 2.79 -8.77
N GLY A 60 -6.54 1.78 -8.49
CA GLY A 60 -6.10 0.51 -7.92
C GLY A 60 -5.42 -0.41 -8.93
N VAL A 61 -6.16 -0.87 -9.94
CA VAL A 61 -5.71 -1.88 -10.91
C VAL A 61 -4.73 -1.29 -11.91
N LEU A 62 -5.05 -0.15 -12.52
CA LEU A 62 -4.20 0.47 -13.54
C LEU A 62 -3.03 1.21 -12.89
N ALA A 63 -3.27 2.35 -12.24
CA ALA A 63 -2.20 3.19 -11.74
C ALA A 63 -1.29 2.45 -10.73
N TYR A 64 -1.86 1.91 -9.66
CA TYR A 64 -1.10 1.25 -8.61
C TYR A 64 -0.65 -0.17 -9.01
N GLY A 65 -1.36 -0.86 -9.89
CA GLY A 65 -0.86 -2.09 -10.52
C GLY A 65 0.37 -1.84 -11.40
N GLY A 66 0.40 -0.71 -12.11
CA GLY A 66 1.58 -0.25 -12.84
C GLY A 66 2.78 0.04 -11.92
N VAL A 67 2.53 0.64 -10.75
CA VAL A 67 3.56 0.81 -9.71
C VAL A 67 4.12 -0.54 -9.24
N TYR A 68 3.28 -1.55 -9.05
CA TYR A 68 3.76 -2.89 -8.67
C TYR A 68 4.58 -3.57 -9.78
N ALA A 69 4.17 -3.41 -11.03
CA ALA A 69 4.95 -3.85 -12.20
C ALA A 69 6.31 -3.13 -12.25
N PHE A 70 6.34 -1.83 -11.99
CA PHE A 70 7.58 -1.06 -11.92
C PHE A 70 8.49 -1.55 -10.80
N ASN A 71 7.94 -1.82 -9.62
CA ASN A 71 8.70 -2.38 -8.50
C ASN A 71 9.33 -3.72 -8.90
N LYS A 72 8.57 -4.59 -9.59
CA LYS A 72 9.08 -5.86 -10.13
C LYS A 72 10.22 -5.68 -11.12
N TYR A 73 10.12 -4.72 -12.03
CA TYR A 73 11.19 -4.37 -12.94
C TYR A 73 12.47 -3.93 -12.20
N THR A 74 12.34 -3.08 -11.16
CA THR A 74 13.49 -2.59 -10.39
C THR A 74 14.09 -3.62 -9.43
N ASP A 75 13.28 -4.53 -8.89
CA ASP A 75 13.68 -5.57 -7.94
C ASP A 75 14.16 -6.86 -8.63
N TYR A 76 14.14 -6.90 -9.97
CA TYR A 76 14.40 -8.09 -10.78
C TYR A 76 15.58 -8.95 -10.28
N THR A 77 16.75 -8.34 -10.17
CA THR A 77 17.99 -9.04 -9.78
C THR A 77 18.00 -9.49 -8.31
N GLU A 78 17.27 -8.78 -7.44
CA GLU A 78 17.16 -9.14 -6.02
C GLU A 78 16.14 -10.28 -5.83
N ASP A 79 15.03 -10.23 -6.56
CA ASP A 79 13.98 -11.24 -6.54
C ASP A 79 14.47 -12.60 -7.06
N GLN A 80 15.37 -12.63 -8.04
CA GLN A 80 15.99 -13.87 -8.54
C GLN A 80 16.88 -14.57 -7.52
N LYS A 81 17.46 -13.84 -6.57
CA LYS A 81 18.33 -14.40 -5.52
C LYS A 81 17.55 -15.11 -4.41
N VAL A 82 16.23 -14.91 -4.34
CA VAL A 82 15.37 -15.46 -3.29
C VAL A 82 14.68 -16.73 -3.80
N GLU A 83 15.11 -17.90 -3.32
CA GLU A 83 14.70 -19.22 -3.82
C GLU A 83 13.17 -19.43 -3.89
N TYR A 84 12.42 -18.92 -2.92
CA TYR A 84 10.96 -19.00 -2.94
C TYR A 84 10.33 -18.10 -4.03
N LYS A 85 10.89 -16.90 -4.25
CA LYS A 85 10.40 -15.98 -5.28
C LYS A 85 10.77 -16.49 -6.67
N SER A 86 11.96 -17.09 -6.83
CA SER A 86 12.37 -17.70 -8.09
C SER A 86 11.52 -18.92 -8.47
N LYS A 87 11.09 -19.75 -7.50
CA LYS A 87 10.16 -20.88 -7.75
C LYS A 87 8.74 -20.45 -8.12
N LYS A 88 8.24 -19.34 -7.57
CA LYS A 88 6.95 -18.74 -7.98
C LYS A 88 7.06 -17.92 -9.26
N SER A 89 8.24 -17.39 -9.58
CA SER A 89 8.46 -16.59 -10.77
C SER A 89 8.80 -17.43 -11.99
N LYS A 90 7.79 -18.05 -12.59
CA LYS A 90 7.80 -18.26 -14.05
C LYS A 90 7.61 -16.95 -14.82
N ILE A 91 7.57 -15.82 -14.11
CA ILE A 91 7.32 -14.45 -14.57
C ILE A 91 8.04 -14.09 -15.86
N PHE A 92 9.29 -14.52 -15.99
CA PHE A 92 10.15 -14.15 -17.12
C PHE A 92 10.19 -15.18 -18.23
N GLU A 93 9.39 -16.25 -18.12
CA GLU A 93 9.14 -17.14 -19.25
C GLU A 93 8.13 -16.52 -20.23
N ILE A 94 7.21 -15.65 -19.75
CA ILE A 94 6.12 -15.07 -20.56
C ILE A 94 6.38 -13.60 -20.89
N PHE A 95 6.67 -12.77 -19.89
CA PHE A 95 7.00 -11.35 -20.11
C PHE A 95 8.47 -11.09 -19.81
N SER A 96 9.17 -10.49 -20.76
CA SER A 96 10.55 -10.06 -20.53
C SER A 96 10.60 -8.94 -19.48
N ARG A 97 11.81 -8.64 -19.02
CA ARG A 97 12.05 -7.50 -18.12
C ARG A 97 11.59 -6.19 -18.76
N ASP A 98 11.80 -6.03 -20.06
CA ASP A 98 11.43 -4.81 -20.79
C ASP A 98 9.91 -4.73 -21.00
N ASP A 99 9.24 -5.86 -21.28
CA ASP A 99 7.78 -5.93 -21.33
C ASP A 99 7.16 -5.50 -19.98
N THR A 100 7.76 -5.93 -18.88
CA THR A 100 7.33 -5.55 -17.51
C THR A 100 7.39 -4.03 -17.31
N LEU A 101 8.44 -3.38 -17.83
CA LEU A 101 8.59 -1.92 -17.76
C LEU A 101 7.54 -1.21 -18.63
N VAL A 102 7.29 -1.71 -19.84
CA VAL A 102 6.25 -1.17 -20.74
C VAL A 102 4.89 -1.27 -20.08
N ILE A 103 4.52 -2.44 -19.55
CA ILE A 103 3.28 -2.64 -18.79
C ILE A 103 3.17 -1.64 -17.64
N ALA A 104 4.25 -1.45 -16.88
CA ALA A 104 4.28 -0.51 -15.77
C ALA A 104 3.97 0.92 -16.21
N ILE A 105 4.66 1.41 -17.24
CA ILE A 105 4.51 2.78 -17.75
C ILE A 105 3.11 2.98 -18.33
N VAL A 106 2.65 2.07 -19.20
CA VAL A 106 1.33 2.16 -19.83
C VAL A 106 0.23 2.18 -18.78
N ASN A 107 0.27 1.28 -17.80
CA ASN A 107 -0.72 1.23 -16.73
C ASN A 107 -0.70 2.47 -15.82
N MET A 108 0.49 2.96 -15.45
CA MET A 108 0.61 4.18 -14.65
C MET A 108 0.06 5.40 -15.40
N LEU A 109 0.40 5.57 -16.67
CA LEU A 109 -0.08 6.67 -17.49
C LEU A 109 -1.60 6.58 -17.72
N LEU A 110 -2.09 5.43 -18.19
CA LEU A 110 -3.51 5.24 -18.48
C LEU A 110 -4.35 5.39 -17.20
N GLY A 111 -3.93 4.77 -16.10
CA GLY A 111 -4.60 4.90 -14.80
C GLY A 111 -4.62 6.35 -14.30
N SER A 112 -3.53 7.10 -14.47
CA SER A 112 -3.45 8.51 -14.09
C SER A 112 -4.36 9.39 -14.96
N VAL A 113 -4.37 9.19 -16.28
CA VAL A 113 -5.24 9.92 -17.22
C VAL A 113 -6.71 9.64 -16.91
N LEU A 114 -7.10 8.38 -16.75
CA LEU A 114 -8.48 8.02 -16.40
C LEU A 114 -8.88 8.57 -15.03
N THR A 115 -7.98 8.52 -14.04
CA THR A 115 -8.23 9.14 -12.73
C THR A 115 -8.43 10.65 -12.86
N HIS A 116 -7.64 11.34 -13.68
CA HIS A 116 -7.81 12.78 -13.91
C HIS A 116 -9.16 13.12 -14.55
N LEU A 117 -9.57 12.35 -15.56
CA LEU A 117 -10.79 12.60 -16.32
C LEU A 117 -12.06 12.26 -15.54
N PHE A 118 -12.08 11.13 -14.84
CA PHE A 118 -13.31 10.61 -14.20
C PHE A 118 -13.36 10.86 -12.68
N LEU A 119 -12.20 11.01 -12.03
CA LEU A 119 -12.09 11.17 -10.57
C LEU A 119 -11.10 12.30 -10.19
N PRO A 120 -11.29 13.52 -10.71
CA PRO A 120 -10.33 14.62 -10.52
C PRO A 120 -10.01 14.91 -9.05
N GLN A 121 -10.97 14.67 -8.15
CA GLN A 121 -10.83 14.90 -6.71
C GLN A 121 -9.77 14.02 -6.03
N ILE A 122 -9.43 12.85 -6.59
CA ILE A 122 -8.39 11.95 -6.03
C ILE A 122 -7.09 11.95 -6.84
N PHE A 123 -7.03 12.72 -7.92
CA PHE A 123 -5.93 12.69 -8.89
C PHE A 123 -4.59 13.03 -8.23
N VAL A 124 -4.52 14.15 -7.51
CA VAL A 124 -3.29 14.60 -6.84
C VAL A 124 -2.78 13.56 -5.84
N THR A 125 -3.68 12.96 -5.05
CA THR A 125 -3.34 11.91 -4.09
C THR A 125 -2.83 10.64 -4.78
N THR A 126 -3.42 10.29 -5.93
CA THR A 126 -2.99 9.14 -6.76
C THR A 126 -1.60 9.36 -7.34
N ILE A 127 -1.33 10.54 -7.90
CA ILE A 127 0.01 10.91 -8.40
C ILE A 127 1.04 10.91 -7.27
N SER A 128 0.66 11.41 -6.09
CA SER A 128 1.53 11.41 -4.91
C SER A 128 1.90 9.99 -4.49
N LEU A 129 0.94 9.05 -4.50
CA LEU A 129 1.18 7.64 -4.25
C LEU A 129 2.14 7.03 -5.28
N ILE A 130 1.94 7.30 -6.57
CA ILE A 130 2.83 6.81 -7.64
C ILE A 130 4.25 7.33 -7.39
N THR A 131 4.41 8.63 -7.23
CA THR A 131 5.70 9.30 -7.01
C THR A 131 6.42 8.75 -5.79
N ILE A 132 5.72 8.60 -4.66
CA ILE A 132 6.27 7.99 -3.44
C ILE A 132 6.84 6.60 -3.72
N ASN A 133 6.10 5.76 -4.45
CA ASN A 133 6.54 4.40 -4.72
C ASN A 133 7.69 4.34 -5.73
N ILE A 134 7.72 5.23 -6.73
CA ILE A 134 8.85 5.35 -7.67
C ILE A 134 10.12 5.78 -6.90
N ILE A 135 10.03 6.83 -6.09
CA ILE A 135 11.16 7.32 -5.27
C ILE A 135 11.64 6.22 -4.31
N TYR A 136 10.71 5.52 -3.67
CA TYR A 136 11.01 4.37 -2.82
C TYR A 136 11.80 3.30 -3.58
N SER A 137 11.33 2.92 -4.77
CA SER A 137 11.87 1.81 -5.54
C SER A 137 13.19 2.10 -6.25
N ILE A 138 13.39 3.32 -6.73
CA ILE A 138 14.65 3.68 -7.42
C ILE A 138 15.72 4.04 -6.40
N TYR A 139 15.39 4.88 -5.42
CA TYR A 139 16.38 5.60 -4.63
C TYR A 139 16.38 5.18 -3.16
N LEU A 140 15.28 5.38 -2.44
CA LEU A 140 15.30 5.32 -0.96
C LEU A 140 15.60 3.94 -0.41
N LYS A 141 15.06 2.87 -1.01
CA LYS A 141 15.31 1.51 -0.52
C LYS A 141 16.80 1.14 -0.50
N LYS A 142 17.59 1.73 -1.41
CA LYS A 142 19.04 1.52 -1.55
C LYS A 142 19.85 2.51 -0.73
N PHE A 143 19.40 3.77 -0.67
CA PHE A 143 20.14 4.85 -0.02
C PHE A 143 19.95 4.89 1.50
N ASN A 144 18.70 4.94 1.98
CA ASN A 144 18.40 5.09 3.41
C ASN A 144 17.10 4.36 3.77
N ARG A 145 17.25 3.23 4.46
CA ARG A 145 16.12 2.37 4.83
C ARG A 145 15.14 3.02 5.81
N LEU A 146 15.62 3.85 6.73
CA LEU A 146 14.74 4.54 7.68
C LEU A 146 13.84 5.53 6.94
N LEU A 147 14.43 6.32 6.04
CA LEU A 147 13.68 7.25 5.19
C LEU A 147 12.72 6.50 4.26
N ALA A 148 13.13 5.35 3.73
CA ALA A 148 12.26 4.48 2.95
C ALA A 148 11.05 3.97 3.77
N VAL A 149 11.26 3.63 5.04
CA VAL A 149 10.21 3.20 5.97
C VAL A 149 9.25 4.35 6.28
N LEU A 150 9.76 5.55 6.56
CA LEU A 150 8.93 6.72 6.79
C LEU A 150 8.07 7.02 5.55
N LEU A 151 8.68 7.06 4.37
CA LEU A 151 7.97 7.38 3.14
C LEU A 151 6.91 6.31 2.81
N ILE A 152 7.24 5.02 2.87
CA ILE A 152 6.27 3.96 2.53
C ILE A 152 5.11 3.89 3.52
N SER A 153 5.32 4.27 4.78
CA SER A 153 4.28 4.30 5.82
C SER A 153 3.19 5.34 5.55
N THR A 154 3.44 6.31 4.68
CA THR A 154 2.42 7.28 4.23
C THR A 154 1.41 6.69 3.24
N THR A 155 1.73 5.56 2.59
CA THR A 155 0.89 5.03 1.51
C THR A 155 -0.46 4.50 2.00
N GLY A 156 -0.54 3.93 3.20
CA GLY A 156 -1.81 3.51 3.82
C GLY A 156 -2.74 4.69 4.11
N PRO A 157 -2.28 5.73 4.84
CA PRO A 157 -3.01 6.97 5.05
C PRO A 157 -3.47 7.64 3.76
N LEU A 158 -2.64 7.70 2.72
CA LEU A 158 -3.05 8.29 1.44
C LEU A 158 -4.17 7.49 0.75
N LYS A 159 -4.17 6.16 0.87
CA LYS A 159 -5.30 5.33 0.38
C LYS A 159 -6.57 5.58 1.18
N LEU A 160 -6.47 5.77 2.49
CA LEU A 160 -7.61 6.17 3.33
C LEU A 160 -8.15 7.54 2.90
N LEU A 161 -7.26 8.49 2.62
CA LEU A 161 -7.57 9.83 2.14
C LEU A 161 -8.29 9.80 0.78
N ILE A 162 -7.89 8.94 -0.16
CA ILE A 162 -8.60 8.74 -1.43
C ILE A 162 -10.08 8.41 -1.17
N GLY A 163 -10.34 7.47 -0.25
CA GLY A 163 -11.71 7.10 0.14
C GLY A 163 -12.52 8.28 0.66
N MET A 164 -11.90 9.10 1.51
CA MET A 164 -12.56 10.28 2.07
C MET A 164 -12.80 11.38 1.01
N GLN A 165 -11.86 11.57 0.08
CA GLN A 165 -11.98 12.53 -1.01
C GLN A 165 -13.11 12.20 -1.99
N ILE A 166 -13.45 10.91 -2.17
CA ILE A 166 -14.61 10.49 -2.98
C ILE A 166 -15.92 11.07 -2.44
N ILE A 167 -16.03 11.22 -1.11
CA ILE A 167 -17.22 11.73 -0.41
C ILE A 167 -17.22 13.27 -0.33
N GLY A 168 -16.08 13.93 -0.55
CA GLY A 168 -15.99 15.39 -0.58
C GLY A 168 -16.14 16.06 0.80
N GLY A 169 -15.86 15.35 1.90
CA GLY A 169 -15.86 15.96 3.23
C GLY A 169 -14.62 16.81 3.50
N SER A 170 -14.68 17.63 4.55
CA SER A 170 -13.57 18.51 4.95
C SER A 170 -12.38 17.71 5.50
N LEU A 171 -11.16 18.19 5.21
CA LEU A 171 -9.92 17.52 5.62
C LEU A 171 -9.57 17.73 7.10
N GLU A 172 -10.02 18.83 7.70
CA GLU A 172 -9.66 19.21 9.08
C GLU A 172 -9.99 18.13 10.13
N PRO A 173 -11.20 17.52 10.21
CA PRO A 173 -11.49 16.49 11.20
C PRO A 173 -10.75 15.17 10.94
N ILE A 174 -10.09 15.04 9.78
CA ILE A 174 -9.50 13.79 9.28
C ILE A 174 -8.00 13.70 9.59
N ILE A 175 -7.31 14.84 9.72
CA ILE A 175 -5.86 14.89 9.98
C ILE A 175 -5.47 14.00 11.18
N PRO A 176 -6.19 14.00 12.31
CA PRO A 176 -5.85 13.13 13.43
C PRO A 176 -5.92 11.64 13.08
N ILE A 177 -6.91 11.24 12.29
CA ILE A 177 -7.09 9.84 11.84
C ILE A 177 -5.93 9.42 10.94
N LEU A 178 -5.54 10.28 9.99
CA LEU A 178 -4.41 10.02 9.09
C LEU A 178 -3.09 9.91 9.85
N PHE A 179 -2.88 10.75 10.86
CA PHE A 179 -1.69 10.70 11.71
C PHE A 179 -1.63 9.41 12.55
N THR A 180 -2.74 9.01 13.16
CA THR A 180 -2.84 7.74 13.89
C THR A 180 -2.55 6.56 12.96
N HIS A 181 -3.16 6.53 11.77
CA HIS A 181 -2.93 5.47 10.79
C HIS A 181 -1.47 5.44 10.31
N PHE A 182 -0.87 6.61 10.04
CA PHE A 182 0.54 6.72 9.65
C PHE A 182 1.46 6.11 10.71
N SER A 183 1.24 6.47 11.97
CA SER A 183 2.07 6.03 13.08
C SER A 183 1.97 4.52 13.33
N LEU A 184 0.76 3.95 13.21
CA LEU A 184 0.56 2.50 13.25
C LEU A 184 1.25 1.80 12.06
N SER A 185 1.11 2.35 10.85
CA SER A 185 1.78 1.83 9.66
C SER A 185 3.31 1.87 9.82
N LEU A 186 3.84 2.92 10.45
CA LEU A 186 5.25 3.07 10.75
C LEU A 186 5.74 1.97 11.70
N ALA A 187 5.01 1.71 12.79
CA ALA A 187 5.33 0.61 13.71
C ALA A 187 5.38 -0.75 13.00
N VAL A 188 4.42 -1.02 12.11
CA VAL A 188 4.38 -2.26 11.30
C VAL A 188 5.57 -2.35 10.36
N HIS A 189 5.92 -1.28 9.65
CA HIS A 189 7.03 -1.29 8.71
C HIS A 189 8.38 -1.43 9.42
N ILE A 190 8.57 -0.79 10.57
CA ILE A 190 9.79 -0.93 11.38
C ILE A 190 9.95 -2.38 11.83
N TYR A 191 8.88 -3.02 12.32
CA TYR A 191 8.93 -4.44 12.67
C TYR A 191 9.28 -5.32 11.48
N LYS A 192 8.72 -5.03 10.30
CA LYS A 192 9.06 -5.78 9.08
C LYS A 192 10.55 -5.68 8.75
N GLN A 193 11.19 -4.55 9.02
CA GLN A 193 12.65 -4.43 8.85
C GLN A 193 13.44 -5.19 9.92
N GLN A 194 12.96 -5.21 11.17
CA GLN A 194 13.54 -6.03 12.24
C GLN A 194 13.47 -7.52 11.89
N LEU A 195 12.32 -8.02 11.41
CA LEU A 195 12.18 -9.42 10.98
C LEU A 195 13.10 -9.80 9.82
N LYS A 196 13.51 -8.83 9.00
CA LYS A 196 14.49 -9.03 7.92
C LYS A 196 15.95 -8.96 8.40
N GLY A 197 16.18 -8.78 9.71
CA GLY A 197 17.51 -8.67 10.31
C GLY A 197 18.20 -7.32 10.07
N TYR A 198 17.46 -6.29 9.65
CA TYR A 198 18.05 -4.99 9.33
C TYR A 198 18.08 -4.03 10.52
N LEU A 199 17.39 -4.35 11.61
CA LEU A 199 17.36 -3.59 12.85
C LEU A 199 17.61 -4.54 14.02
N THR A 200 18.32 -4.08 15.04
CA THR A 200 18.52 -4.85 16.27
C THR A 200 17.25 -4.86 17.12
N ASP A 201 17.05 -5.92 17.91
CA ASP A 201 15.88 -6.07 18.76
C ASP A 201 15.75 -4.94 19.79
N GLN A 202 16.86 -4.49 20.36
CA GLN A 202 16.89 -3.38 21.31
C GLN A 202 16.42 -2.08 20.68
N TRP A 203 16.90 -1.77 19.47
CA TRP A 203 16.52 -0.55 18.76
C TRP A 203 15.03 -0.57 18.38
N TYR A 204 14.59 -1.70 17.82
CA TYR A 204 13.19 -1.94 17.48
C TYR A 204 12.25 -1.74 18.68
N ASN A 205 12.53 -2.39 19.82
CA ASN A 205 11.66 -2.31 20.99
C ASN A 205 11.53 -0.86 21.50
N ARG A 206 12.64 -0.10 21.53
CA ARG A 206 12.61 1.31 21.96
C ARG A 206 11.76 2.17 21.02
N VAL A 207 12.04 2.12 19.73
CA VAL A 207 11.35 2.97 18.74
C VAL A 207 9.87 2.61 18.66
N GLN A 208 9.54 1.33 18.71
CA GLN A 208 8.17 0.87 18.70
C GLN A 208 7.37 1.35 19.90
N VAL A 209 7.90 1.20 21.12
CA VAL A 209 7.21 1.65 22.34
C VAL A 209 6.94 3.14 22.25
N VAL A 210 7.93 3.93 21.82
CA VAL A 210 7.76 5.38 21.61
C VAL A 210 6.64 5.68 20.62
N ILE A 211 6.61 5.02 19.46
CA ILE A 211 5.55 5.24 18.46
C ILE A 211 4.18 4.88 19.01
N LEU A 212 4.02 3.74 19.68
CA LEU A 212 2.72 3.32 20.22
C LEU A 212 2.26 4.23 21.37
N CYS A 213 3.17 4.69 22.22
CA CYS A 213 2.87 5.69 23.24
C CYS A 213 2.45 7.03 22.61
N LEU A 214 3.15 7.50 21.58
CA LEU A 214 2.77 8.72 20.87
C LEU A 214 1.38 8.61 20.24
N VAL A 215 1.06 7.45 19.64
CA VAL A 215 -0.28 7.17 19.11
C VAL A 215 -1.35 7.29 20.18
N LEU A 216 -1.15 6.67 21.35
CA LEU A 216 -2.09 6.74 22.46
C LEU A 216 -2.23 8.15 23.02
N VAL A 217 -1.12 8.83 23.32
CA VAL A 217 -1.12 10.18 23.89
C VAL A 217 -1.80 11.15 22.93
N PHE A 218 -1.45 11.10 21.64
CA PHE A 218 -2.05 11.96 20.63
C PHE A 218 -3.55 11.67 20.47
N SER A 219 -3.95 10.40 20.44
CA SER A 219 -5.38 10.06 20.31
C SER A 219 -6.19 10.44 21.54
N LEU A 220 -5.62 10.33 22.73
CA LEU A 220 -6.23 10.81 23.97
C LEU A 220 -6.36 12.34 23.97
N TYR A 221 -5.32 13.06 23.55
CA TYR A 221 -5.37 14.51 23.40
C TYR A 221 -6.48 14.95 22.43
N ILE A 222 -6.59 14.29 21.27
CA ILE A 222 -7.64 14.58 20.30
C ILE A 222 -9.03 14.29 20.86
N TYR A 223 -9.17 13.19 21.60
CA TYR A 223 -10.42 12.88 22.28
C TYR A 223 -10.79 13.94 23.34
N THR A 224 -9.84 14.37 24.17
CA THR A 224 -10.13 15.34 25.24
C THR A 224 -10.34 16.75 24.72
N VAL A 225 -9.59 17.18 23.70
CA VAL A 225 -9.63 18.56 23.19
C VAL A 225 -10.66 18.73 22.07
N LEU A 226 -10.70 17.81 21.11
CA LEU A 226 -11.60 17.91 19.96
C LEU A 226 -12.90 17.11 20.13
N GLN A 227 -13.07 16.40 21.27
CA GLN A 227 -14.24 15.57 21.57
C GLN A 227 -14.53 14.53 20.46
N ASN A 228 -13.46 14.08 19.77
CA ASN A 228 -13.56 13.12 18.68
C ASN A 228 -13.02 11.75 19.12
N ILE A 229 -13.91 10.77 19.24
CA ILE A 229 -13.59 9.41 19.71
C ILE A 229 -12.96 8.53 18.61
N VAL A 230 -13.11 8.89 17.33
CA VAL A 230 -12.71 8.02 16.20
C VAL A 230 -11.20 7.73 16.20
N PRO A 231 -10.28 8.70 16.36
CA PRO A 231 -8.84 8.41 16.42
C PRO A 231 -8.46 7.51 17.60
N LEU A 232 -9.15 7.62 18.73
CA LEU A 232 -8.94 6.77 19.90
C LEU A 232 -9.35 5.33 19.63
N LEU A 233 -10.54 5.11 19.04
CA LEU A 233 -10.97 3.77 18.63
C LEU A 233 -10.01 3.17 17.59
N PHE A 234 -9.56 3.97 16.63
CA PHE A 234 -8.61 3.53 15.60
C PHE A 234 -7.27 3.12 16.22
N SER A 235 -6.79 3.86 17.21
CA SER A 235 -5.59 3.52 17.99
C SER A 235 -5.74 2.24 18.78
N ILE A 236 -6.86 2.05 19.47
CA ILE A 236 -7.13 0.82 20.24
C ILE A 236 -7.16 -0.39 19.30
N ILE A 237 -7.94 -0.33 18.22
CA ILE A 237 -8.04 -1.41 17.23
C ILE A 237 -6.67 -1.69 16.61
N GLY A 238 -5.93 -0.63 16.25
CA GLY A 238 -4.60 -0.73 15.67
C GLY A 238 -3.59 -1.41 16.59
N ILE A 239 -3.53 -0.99 17.86
CA ILE A 239 -2.63 -1.55 18.87
C ILE A 239 -3.02 -3.00 19.22
N SER A 240 -4.32 -3.30 19.33
CA SER A 240 -4.78 -4.67 19.56
C SER A 240 -4.44 -5.58 18.38
N SER A 241 -4.72 -5.14 17.14
CA SER A 241 -4.37 -5.88 15.93
C SER A 241 -2.86 -6.11 15.84
N TRP A 242 -2.08 -5.08 16.15
CA TRP A 242 -0.63 -5.13 16.23
C TRP A 242 -0.13 -6.16 17.27
N THR A 243 -0.71 -6.14 18.46
CA THR A 243 -0.37 -7.04 19.55
C THR A 243 -0.69 -8.48 19.18
N ILE A 244 -1.92 -8.74 18.72
CA ILE A 244 -2.34 -10.06 18.22
C ILE A 244 -1.36 -10.54 17.16
N PHE A 245 -1.03 -9.71 16.18
CA PHE A 245 -0.09 -10.04 15.11
C PHE A 245 1.30 -10.44 15.62
N ARG A 246 1.84 -9.73 16.62
CA ARG A 246 3.16 -10.03 17.21
C ARG A 246 3.18 -11.41 17.88
N TYR A 247 2.10 -11.81 18.53
CA TYR A 247 2.05 -13.00 19.40
C TYR A 247 1.46 -14.25 18.74
N THR A 248 0.63 -14.13 17.69
CA THR A 248 -0.10 -15.28 17.11
C THR A 248 0.62 -16.03 15.98
N GLY A 249 1.93 -15.84 15.80
CA GLY A 249 2.69 -16.57 14.76
C GLY A 249 2.37 -16.15 13.31
N PHE A 250 1.54 -15.13 13.10
CA PHE A 250 1.21 -14.52 11.80
C PHE A 250 2.42 -13.90 11.06
N LYS A 251 3.63 -13.96 11.64
CA LYS A 251 4.91 -13.55 11.02
C LYS A 251 5.07 -14.06 9.59
N LYS A 252 4.64 -15.30 9.30
CA LYS A 252 4.73 -15.90 7.95
C LYS A 252 3.91 -15.12 6.92
N ILE A 253 2.73 -14.63 7.26
CA ILE A 253 1.82 -13.97 6.31
C ILE A 253 2.36 -12.62 5.81
N PHE A 254 3.15 -11.90 6.62
CA PHE A 254 3.71 -10.59 6.25
C PHE A 254 5.15 -10.61 5.72
N LEU A 255 5.86 -11.74 5.89
CA LEU A 255 7.12 -12.01 5.19
C LEU A 255 6.88 -12.39 3.70
N HIS A 256 5.64 -12.70 3.32
CA HIS A 256 5.19 -13.00 1.95
C HIS A 256 4.51 -11.80 1.24
#